data_AF-A0A1S3J067-F1
#
_entry.id   AF-A0A1S3J067-F1
#
_cell.length_a   1.000
_cell.length_b   1.000
_cell.length_c   1.000
_cell.angle_alpha   90.00
_cell.angle_beta   90.00
_cell.angle_gamma   90.00
#
_symmetry.space_group_name_H-M   'P 1'
#
loop_
_entity.id
_entity.type
_entity.pdbx_description
1 polymer ?
#
loop_
_entity_poly.entity_id
_entity_poly.type
_entity_poly.pdbx_seq_one_letter_code
_entity_poly.pdbx_strand_id
1 'polypeptide(L)'
;MADAPQSKSAKKNKKRHNKKTSGSSGSGVPDASPGITPADLIPLLKQQLETAKINKDHGEAGKLREQLWILSDLAAGIRTDIPEDEYQKIVNSLPLPSNQQAVTKATDGASDSQTGSTLTPAEKRLKTLHKKLDQIEQLKAKKAKGETIQDNQEEKIKTEPQIKQEIEELEELMRTLLSGS
;
A
#
# COMPACT_ATOMS: atom_id res chain seq x y z
N MET A 1 -20.69 -12.28 -44.71
CA MET A 1 -20.70 -11.77 -43.32
C MET A 1 -19.69 -10.63 -43.25
N ALA A 2 -20.09 -9.49 -42.67
CA ALA A 2 -19.50 -8.18 -42.89
C ALA A 2 -18.21 -7.92 -42.08
N ASP A 3 -17.19 -7.38 -42.75
CA ASP A 3 -15.98 -6.81 -42.15
C ASP A 3 -16.29 -5.45 -41.51
N ALA A 4 -15.97 -5.30 -40.23
CA ALA A 4 -16.21 -4.07 -39.48
C ALA A 4 -15.19 -2.97 -39.86
N PRO A 5 -15.62 -1.74 -40.17
CA PRO A 5 -14.72 -0.66 -40.55
C PRO A 5 -13.95 -0.13 -39.34
N GLN A 6 -12.66 -0.47 -39.26
CA GLN A 6 -11.76 0.09 -38.26
C GLN A 6 -11.64 1.63 -38.43
N SER A 7 -11.87 2.35 -37.34
CA SER A 7 -11.85 3.81 -37.31
C SER A 7 -10.45 4.39 -37.61
N LYS A 8 -10.41 5.56 -38.26
CA LYS A 8 -9.16 6.28 -38.61
C LYS A 8 -8.25 6.56 -37.40
N SER A 9 -8.82 6.58 -36.19
CA SER A 9 -8.10 6.78 -34.92
C SER A 9 -7.25 5.56 -34.52
N ALA A 10 -7.68 4.33 -34.85
CA ALA A 10 -6.95 3.11 -34.51
C ALA A 10 -5.62 2.97 -35.30
N LYS A 11 -5.60 3.46 -36.55
CA LYS A 11 -4.39 3.44 -37.40
C LYS A 11 -3.30 4.42 -36.92
N LYS A 12 -3.67 5.51 -36.25
CA LYS A 12 -2.71 6.53 -35.78
C LYS A 12 -1.95 6.09 -34.52
N ASN A 13 -2.56 5.28 -33.66
CA ASN A 13 -1.91 4.79 -32.44
C ASN A 13 -0.89 3.66 -32.72
N LYS A 14 -1.18 2.77 -33.69
CA LYS A 14 -0.27 1.69 -34.10
C LYS A 14 1.05 2.21 -34.70
N LYS A 15 1.06 3.39 -35.31
CA LYS A 15 2.26 4.01 -35.90
C LYS A 15 3.22 4.61 -34.87
N ARG A 16 2.76 4.92 -33.64
CA ARG A 16 3.64 5.42 -32.56
C ARG A 16 4.36 4.30 -31.81
N HIS A 17 3.79 3.09 -31.77
CA HIS A 17 4.38 1.97 -31.05
C HIS A 17 5.60 1.36 -31.78
N ASN A 18 5.62 1.36 -33.12
CA ASN A 18 6.74 0.78 -33.89
C ASN A 18 7.96 1.71 -34.06
N LYS A 19 7.91 2.98 -33.64
CA LYS A 19 9.07 3.90 -33.77
C LYS A 19 9.95 3.94 -32.51
N LYS A 20 9.58 3.25 -31.43
CA LYS A 20 10.34 3.21 -30.16
C LYS A 20 11.18 1.93 -29.98
N THR A 21 11.29 1.09 -31.00
CA THR A 21 12.05 -0.19 -30.95
C THR A 21 13.30 -0.20 -31.81
N SER A 22 13.77 0.93 -32.36
CA SER A 22 14.89 0.94 -33.32
C SER A 22 15.89 2.09 -33.13
N GLY A 23 16.34 2.35 -31.90
CA GLY A 23 17.49 3.23 -31.71
C GLY A 23 17.76 3.64 -30.26
N SER A 24 18.66 2.91 -29.60
CA SER A 24 19.81 3.52 -28.91
C SER A 24 20.67 2.41 -28.30
N SER A 25 21.71 2.03 -29.03
CA SER A 25 22.90 1.33 -28.56
C SER A 25 23.89 2.38 -28.05
N GLY A 26 24.36 2.25 -26.81
CA GLY A 26 25.35 3.16 -26.23
C GLY A 26 25.89 2.68 -24.88
N SER A 27 26.77 1.66 -24.95
CA SER A 27 27.96 1.40 -24.13
C SER A 27 27.93 1.47 -22.59
N GLY A 28 28.10 0.29 -21.98
CA GLY A 28 29.31 0.00 -21.19
C GLY A 28 29.18 -0.10 -19.66
N VAL A 29 29.04 -1.32 -19.13
CA VAL A 29 30.02 -2.02 -18.26
C VAL A 29 29.74 -3.53 -18.32
N PRO A 30 30.73 -4.41 -18.54
CA PRO A 30 30.58 -5.85 -18.35
C PRO A 30 31.14 -6.25 -16.97
N ASP A 31 30.30 -6.71 -16.05
CA ASP A 31 30.78 -7.55 -14.94
C ASP A 31 29.68 -8.48 -14.41
N ALA A 32 30.11 -9.67 -14.02
CA ALA A 32 29.29 -10.86 -13.87
C ALA A 32 28.53 -10.90 -12.54
N SER A 33 27.21 -11.04 -12.64
CA SER A 33 26.37 -11.81 -11.71
C SER A 33 25.04 -12.11 -12.42
N PRO A 34 24.40 -13.27 -12.22
CA PRO A 34 23.01 -13.47 -12.64
C PRO A 34 22.09 -12.69 -11.69
N GLY A 35 22.33 -11.38 -11.60
CA GLY A 35 21.53 -10.44 -10.83
C GLY A 35 20.35 -10.05 -11.69
N ILE A 36 19.16 -10.48 -11.27
CA ILE A 36 17.89 -10.08 -11.88
C ILE A 36 17.89 -8.57 -12.01
N THR A 37 17.77 -8.06 -13.24
CA THR A 37 17.80 -6.62 -13.45
C THR A 37 16.48 -6.02 -12.96
N PRO A 38 16.46 -4.72 -12.54
CA PRO A 38 15.23 -4.03 -12.17
C PRO A 38 14.13 -4.13 -13.25
N ALA A 39 14.53 -4.20 -14.53
CA ALA A 39 13.62 -4.35 -15.65
C ALA A 39 12.91 -5.72 -15.68
N ASP A 40 13.56 -6.78 -15.19
CA ASP A 40 13.01 -8.14 -15.14
C ASP A 40 12.00 -8.34 -14.00
N LEU A 41 12.04 -7.47 -12.97
CA LEU A 41 11.11 -7.50 -11.83
C LEU A 41 9.77 -6.81 -12.12
N ILE A 42 9.74 -5.84 -13.05
CA ILE A 42 8.53 -5.12 -13.46
C ILE A 42 7.40 -6.06 -13.93
N PRO A 43 7.61 -7.04 -14.85
CA PRO A 43 6.54 -7.93 -15.27
C PRO A 43 6.03 -8.81 -14.13
N LEU A 44 6.90 -9.25 -13.22
CA LEU A 44 6.54 -10.09 -12.07
C LEU A 44 5.62 -9.34 -11.10
N LEU A 45 5.96 -8.09 -10.77
CA LEU A 45 5.15 -7.23 -9.89
C LEU A 45 3.80 -6.86 -10.50
N LYS A 46 3.72 -6.69 -11.83
CA LYS A 46 2.43 -6.48 -12.52
C LYS A 46 1.50 -7.68 -12.37
N GLN A 47 2.05 -8.90 -12.49
CA GLN A 47 1.29 -10.12 -12.29
C GLN A 47 0.80 -10.24 -10.84
N GLN A 48 1.66 -9.93 -9.86
CA GLN A 48 1.27 -9.89 -8.45
C GLN A 48 0.19 -8.84 -8.17
N LEU A 49 0.26 -7.68 -8.83
CA LEU A 49 -0.74 -6.62 -8.68
C LEU A 49 -2.10 -7.07 -9.21
N GLU A 50 -2.12 -7.81 -10.31
CA GLU A 50 -3.35 -8.37 -10.86
C GLU A 50 -3.96 -9.41 -9.93
N THR A 51 -3.15 -10.29 -9.33
CA THR A 51 -3.64 -11.25 -8.32
C THR A 51 -4.15 -10.55 -7.06
N ALA A 52 -3.45 -9.52 -6.57
CA ALA A 52 -3.89 -8.73 -5.42
C ALA A 52 -5.22 -8.01 -5.71
N LYS A 53 -5.39 -7.48 -6.92
CA LYS A 53 -6.66 -6.90 -7.39
C LYS A 53 -7.80 -7.91 -7.41
N ILE A 54 -7.55 -9.11 -7.93
CA ILE A 54 -8.54 -10.20 -7.98
C ILE A 54 -8.96 -10.59 -6.56
N ASN A 55 -7.98 -10.66 -5.64
CA ASN A 55 -8.20 -10.98 -4.23
C ASN A 55 -8.76 -9.80 -3.41
N LYS A 56 -8.98 -8.63 -4.03
CA LYS A 56 -9.38 -7.37 -3.37
C LYS A 56 -8.45 -6.95 -2.22
N ASP A 57 -7.18 -7.35 -2.29
CA ASP A 57 -6.16 -6.88 -1.35
C ASP A 57 -5.66 -5.50 -1.79
N HIS A 58 -6.37 -4.48 -1.33
CA HIS A 58 -6.05 -3.09 -1.62
C HIS A 58 -4.75 -2.63 -0.96
N GLY A 59 -4.32 -3.27 0.14
CA GLY A 59 -3.09 -2.95 0.85
C GLY A 59 -1.86 -3.43 0.09
N GLU A 60 -1.87 -4.70 -0.32
CA GLU A 60 -0.81 -5.26 -1.16
C GLU A 60 -0.76 -4.60 -2.55
N ALA A 61 -1.92 -4.34 -3.17
CA ALA A 61 -1.98 -3.65 -4.47
C ALA A 61 -1.40 -2.23 -4.42
N GLY A 62 -1.56 -1.52 -3.30
CA GLY A 62 -0.94 -0.20 -3.07
C GLY A 62 0.59 -0.29 -3.07
N LYS A 63 1.15 -1.21 -2.28
CA LYS A 63 2.60 -1.45 -2.17
C LYS A 63 3.21 -1.87 -3.51
N LEU A 64 2.56 -2.79 -4.22
CA LEU A 64 3.02 -3.26 -5.53
C LEU A 64 3.04 -2.14 -6.57
N ARG A 65 2.09 -1.19 -6.50
CA ARG A 65 2.06 -0.02 -7.39
C ARG A 65 3.20 0.96 -7.11
N GLU A 66 3.51 1.17 -5.84
CA GLU A 66 4.64 1.99 -5.40
C GLU A 66 5.98 1.37 -5.83
N GLN A 67 6.16 0.07 -5.60
CA GLN A 67 7.31 -0.71 -6.08
C GLN A 67 7.48 -0.62 -7.60
N LEU A 68 6.38 -0.71 -8.36
CA LEU A 68 6.41 -0.57 -9.82
C LEU A 68 6.84 0.83 -10.28
N TRP A 69 6.43 1.88 -9.57
CA TRP A 69 6.82 3.24 -9.90
C TRP A 69 8.32 3.44 -9.69
N ILE A 70 8.85 2.97 -8.56
CA ILE A 70 10.27 3.08 -8.22
C ILE A 70 11.14 2.27 -9.16
N LEU A 71 10.77 1.01 -9.45
CA LEU A 71 11.51 0.18 -10.41
C LEU A 71 11.48 0.76 -11.81
N SER A 72 10.37 1.40 -12.22
CA SER A 72 10.29 2.09 -13.50
C SER A 72 11.27 3.26 -13.57
N ASP A 73 11.39 4.05 -12.50
CA ASP A 73 12.31 5.19 -12.44
C ASP A 73 13.77 4.72 -12.36
N LEU A 74 14.07 3.67 -11.58
CA LEU A 74 15.38 3.01 -11.53
C LEU A 74 15.79 2.46 -12.91
N ALA A 75 14.87 1.77 -13.60
CA ALA A 75 15.12 1.25 -14.95
C ALA A 75 15.32 2.38 -15.98
N ALA A 76 14.73 3.55 -15.75
CA ALA A 76 14.94 4.75 -16.56
C ALA A 76 16.21 5.53 -16.18
N GLY A 77 16.93 5.11 -15.13
CA GLY A 77 18.10 5.81 -14.60
C GLY A 77 17.78 7.14 -13.91
N ILE A 78 16.52 7.36 -13.54
CA ILE A 78 16.08 8.55 -12.83
C ILE A 78 16.27 8.30 -11.34
N ARG A 79 17.11 9.10 -10.69
CA ARG A 79 17.22 9.10 -9.22
C ARG A 79 16.00 9.78 -8.66
N THR A 80 15.17 9.03 -7.97
CA THR A 80 14.06 9.57 -7.19
C THR A 80 14.61 10.25 -5.94
N ASP A 81 14.12 11.46 -5.62
CA ASP A 81 14.35 12.12 -4.33
C ASP A 81 13.53 11.45 -3.20
N ILE A 82 13.42 10.12 -3.25
CA ILE A 82 12.76 9.33 -2.21
C ILE A 82 13.78 9.18 -1.08
N PRO A 83 13.40 9.48 0.17
CA PRO A 83 14.30 9.29 1.31
C PRO A 83 14.78 7.84 1.37
N GLU A 84 16.08 7.65 1.58
CA GLU A 84 16.77 6.36 1.54
C GLU A 84 16.09 5.30 2.43
N ASP A 85 15.48 5.71 3.55
CA ASP A 85 14.73 4.83 4.45
C ASP A 85 13.48 4.19 3.81
N GLU A 86 12.79 4.91 2.92
CA GLU A 86 11.66 4.39 2.16
C GLU A 86 12.14 3.51 1.01
N TYR A 87 13.22 3.93 0.33
CA TYR A 87 13.87 3.12 -0.69
C TYR A 87 14.31 1.75 -0.15
N GLN A 88 14.95 1.72 1.01
CA GLN A 88 15.40 0.49 1.67
C GLN A 88 14.23 -0.43 2.03
N LYS A 89 13.11 0.11 2.55
CA LYS A 89 11.91 -0.68 2.85
C LYS A 89 11.31 -1.32 1.59
N ILE A 90 11.36 -0.60 0.49
CA ILE A 90 10.79 -1.03 -0.79
C ILE A 90 11.70 -2.07 -1.45
N VAL A 91 13.02 -1.87 -1.41
CA VAL A 91 14.01 -2.84 -1.89
C VAL A 91 13.99 -4.13 -1.05
N ASN A 92 13.90 -4.02 0.28
CA ASN A 92 13.82 -5.18 1.16
C ASN A 92 12.48 -5.94 1.07
N SER A 93 11.44 -5.32 0.53
CA SER A 93 10.15 -5.96 0.27
C SER A 93 10.01 -6.52 -1.16
N LEU A 94 11.04 -6.34 -2.01
CA LEU A 94 11.09 -7.02 -3.31
C LEU A 94 11.35 -8.51 -3.09
N PRO A 95 10.58 -9.40 -3.74
CA PRO A 95 10.84 -10.83 -3.71
C PRO A 95 12.05 -11.12 -4.60
N LEU A 96 13.26 -10.91 -4.07
CA LEU A 96 14.48 -11.42 -4.68
C LEU A 96 14.50 -12.95 -4.51
N PRO A 97 14.65 -13.75 -5.57
CA PRO A 97 14.94 -15.17 -5.45
C PRO A 97 16.41 -15.35 -5.07
N SER A 98 16.79 -14.96 -3.85
CA SER A 98 18.00 -15.48 -3.22
C SER A 98 17.59 -16.57 -2.26
N ASN A 99 17.58 -17.78 -2.82
CA ASN A 99 17.87 -19.05 -2.17
C ASN A 99 17.19 -19.33 -0.81
N GLN A 100 16.12 -20.13 -0.86
CA GLN A 100 15.67 -21.06 0.19
C GLN A 100 15.97 -20.67 1.65
N GLN A 101 15.06 -19.91 2.27
CA GLN A 101 14.52 -20.26 3.59
C GLN A 101 13.00 -20.16 3.45
N ALA A 102 12.34 -21.25 3.06
CA ALA A 102 11.74 -22.19 4.01
C ALA A 102 10.74 -21.50 4.96
N VAL A 103 9.46 -21.57 4.56
CA VAL A 103 8.31 -21.90 5.42
C VAL A 103 8.43 -21.56 6.90
N THR A 104 7.96 -20.37 7.28
CA THR A 104 7.00 -20.12 8.37
C THR A 104 6.30 -18.81 7.96
N LYS A 105 5.01 -18.52 8.10
CA LYS A 105 3.95 -19.05 8.94
C LYS A 105 2.66 -18.46 8.35
N ALA A 106 1.62 -19.28 8.20
CA ALA A 106 0.27 -18.74 8.12
C ALA A 106 0.00 -18.01 9.44
N THR A 107 -0.26 -16.70 9.39
CA THR A 107 -0.97 -15.96 10.44
C THR A 107 -1.40 -14.60 9.89
N ASP A 108 -2.69 -14.33 10.06
CA ASP A 108 -3.39 -13.06 10.14
C ASP A 108 -2.58 -11.77 10.11
N GLY A 109 -3.22 -10.76 9.51
CA GLY A 109 -2.69 -9.43 9.34
C GLY A 109 -2.39 -8.65 10.63
N ALA A 110 -2.06 -7.38 10.40
CA ALA A 110 -1.53 -6.39 11.34
C ALA A 110 0.01 -6.37 11.40
N SER A 111 0.61 -5.67 10.44
CA SER A 111 1.91 -5.05 10.62
C SER A 111 1.72 -3.54 10.72
N ASP A 112 1.35 -3.09 11.93
CA ASP A 112 1.58 -1.72 12.37
C ASP A 112 2.65 -1.78 13.49
N SER A 113 3.79 -1.18 13.17
CA SER A 113 4.79 -0.63 14.08
C SER A 113 5.47 -1.55 15.10
N GLN A 114 6.65 -2.02 14.69
CA GLN A 114 7.77 -2.31 15.58
C GLN A 114 8.22 -1.01 16.28
N THR A 115 7.76 -0.81 17.51
CA THR A 115 8.47 -0.06 18.55
C THR A 115 8.03 -0.68 19.87
N GLY A 116 9.00 -1.10 20.69
CA GLY A 116 8.78 -1.92 21.88
C GLY A 116 7.76 -1.32 22.84
N SER A 117 6.52 -1.79 22.76
CA SER A 117 5.46 -1.45 23.68
C SER A 117 4.90 -2.73 24.24
N THR A 118 5.07 -2.92 25.54
CA THR A 118 4.54 -3.97 26.42
C THR A 118 3.01 -3.98 26.51
N LEU A 119 2.34 -3.46 25.49
CA LEU A 119 0.90 -3.24 25.48
C LEU A 119 0.19 -4.42 24.84
N THR A 120 -0.79 -4.95 25.57
CA THR A 120 -1.66 -6.03 25.13
C THR A 120 -2.44 -5.62 23.87
N PRO A 121 -2.88 -6.58 23.04
CA PRO A 121 -3.73 -6.28 21.88
C PRO A 121 -4.98 -5.45 22.22
N ALA A 122 -5.55 -5.64 23.41
CA ALA A 122 -6.69 -4.87 23.91
C ALA A 122 -6.35 -3.38 24.13
N GLU A 123 -5.20 -3.10 24.75
CA GLU A 123 -4.73 -1.72 24.98
C GLU A 123 -4.42 -0.98 23.66
N LYS A 124 -3.91 -1.71 22.66
CA LYS A 124 -3.70 -1.14 21.31
C LYS A 124 -5.03 -0.77 20.64
N ARG A 125 -6.08 -1.59 20.82
CA ARG A 125 -7.42 -1.29 20.32
C ARG A 125 -8.03 -0.08 21.02
N LEU A 126 -7.95 -0.01 22.36
CA LEU A 126 -8.41 1.17 23.12
C LEU A 126 -7.71 2.46 22.66
N LYS A 127 -6.38 2.45 22.52
CA LYS A 127 -5.65 3.60 21.98
C LYS A 127 -6.13 4.03 20.59
N THR A 128 -6.47 3.06 19.74
CA THR A 128 -6.97 3.34 18.39
C THR A 128 -8.37 3.94 18.43
N LEU A 129 -9.25 3.44 19.29
CA LEU A 129 -10.59 3.97 19.47
C LEU A 129 -10.57 5.38 20.07
N HIS A 130 -9.70 5.66 21.05
CA HIS A 130 -9.51 7.01 21.60
C HIS A 130 -9.06 7.99 20.52
N LYS A 131 -8.10 7.60 19.66
CA LYS A 131 -7.67 8.44 18.54
C LYS A 131 -8.82 8.75 17.56
N LYS A 132 -9.71 7.78 17.31
CA LYS A 132 -10.90 8.01 16.47
C LYS A 132 -11.87 8.99 17.13
N LEU A 133 -12.04 8.89 18.45
CA LEU A 133 -12.87 9.80 19.24
C LEU A 133 -12.31 11.23 19.19
N ASP A 134 -11.01 11.41 19.40
CA ASP A 134 -10.33 12.72 19.28
C ASP A 134 -10.54 13.34 17.89
N GLN A 135 -10.42 12.55 16.83
CA GLN A 135 -10.67 13.02 15.46
C GLN A 135 -12.11 13.49 15.28
N ILE A 136 -13.09 12.77 15.83
CA ILE A 136 -14.50 13.16 15.78
C ILE A 136 -14.73 14.46 16.56
N GLU A 137 -14.13 14.63 17.73
CA GLU A 137 -14.22 15.87 18.50
C GLU A 137 -13.64 17.06 17.75
N GLN A 138 -12.49 16.88 17.08
CA GLN A 138 -11.91 17.89 16.20
C GLN A 138 -12.85 18.25 15.05
N LEU A 139 -13.50 17.26 14.43
CA LEU A 139 -14.50 17.51 13.38
C LEU A 139 -15.72 18.27 13.94
N LYS A 140 -16.22 17.91 15.13
CA LYS A 140 -17.32 18.65 15.78
C LYS A 140 -16.94 20.10 16.11
N ALA A 141 -15.71 20.32 16.58
CA ALA A 141 -15.19 21.65 16.86
C ALA A 141 -15.08 22.49 15.57
N LYS A 142 -14.63 21.91 14.46
CA LYS A 142 -14.63 22.56 13.15
C LYS A 142 -16.04 22.91 12.67
N LYS A 143 -17.00 22.00 12.89
CA LYS A 143 -18.42 22.23 12.58
C LYS A 143 -18.97 23.42 13.35
N ALA A 144 -18.68 23.47 14.65
CA ALA A 144 -19.11 24.55 15.54
C ALA A 144 -18.47 25.90 15.18
N LYS A 145 -17.26 25.90 14.61
CA LYS A 145 -16.58 27.09 14.07
C LYS A 145 -17.16 27.57 12.73
N GLY A 146 -18.11 26.84 12.15
CA GLY A 146 -18.72 27.19 10.86
C GLY A 146 -17.90 26.77 9.64
N GLU A 147 -16.90 25.90 9.81
CA GLU A 147 -16.12 25.36 8.69
C GLU A 147 -16.96 24.35 7.90
N THR A 148 -16.85 24.35 6.57
CA THR A 148 -17.64 23.44 5.72
C THR A 148 -17.08 22.03 5.82
N ILE A 149 -17.86 21.14 6.43
CA ILE A 149 -17.53 19.72 6.61
C ILE A 149 -18.19 18.92 5.49
N GLN A 150 -17.46 17.95 4.93
CA GLN A 150 -17.97 17.07 3.88
C GLN A 150 -18.90 15.99 4.47
N ASP A 151 -19.86 15.49 3.69
CA ASP A 151 -20.84 14.48 4.14
C ASP A 151 -20.19 13.23 4.77
N ASN A 152 -19.06 12.77 4.21
CA ASN A 152 -18.30 11.64 4.77
C ASN A 152 -17.74 11.91 6.17
N GLN A 153 -17.41 13.17 6.48
CA GLN A 153 -16.97 13.57 7.83
C GLN A 153 -18.16 13.68 8.79
N GLU A 154 -19.35 14.06 8.30
CA GLU A 154 -20.57 13.99 9.11
C GLU A 154 -20.95 12.56 9.49
N GLU A 155 -20.78 11.62 8.57
CA GLU A 155 -20.96 10.18 8.86
C GLU A 155 -20.02 9.70 9.96
N LYS A 156 -18.75 10.15 9.96
CA LYS A 156 -17.80 9.86 11.06
C LYS A 156 -18.29 10.41 12.40
N ILE A 157 -18.85 11.62 12.42
CA ILE A 157 -19.42 12.19 13.65
C ILE A 157 -20.60 11.32 14.14
N LYS A 158 -21.42 10.75 13.24
CA LYS A 158 -22.51 9.85 13.62
C LYS A 158 -22.04 8.53 14.24
N THR A 159 -20.81 8.09 13.97
CA THR A 159 -20.23 6.87 14.59
C THR A 159 -19.71 7.09 16.02
N GLU A 160 -19.73 8.34 16.53
CA GLU A 160 -19.30 8.67 17.91
C GLU A 160 -19.92 7.78 19.01
N PRO A 161 -21.26 7.58 19.09
CA PRO A 161 -21.85 6.76 20.14
C PRO A 161 -21.40 5.29 20.07
N GLN A 162 -21.19 4.76 18.87
CA GLN A 162 -20.73 3.39 18.68
C GLN A 162 -19.30 3.21 19.19
N ILE A 163 -18.42 4.18 18.89
CA ILE A 163 -17.02 4.15 19.37
C ILE A 163 -16.97 4.28 20.89
N LYS A 164 -17.82 5.12 21.50
CA LYS A 164 -17.92 5.25 22.96
C LYS A 164 -18.35 3.96 23.63
N GLN A 165 -19.35 3.29 23.08
CA GLN A 165 -19.80 2.00 23.56
C GLN A 165 -18.71 0.93 23.45
N GLU A 166 -17.99 0.88 22.32
CA GLU A 166 -16.90 -0.09 22.11
C GLU A 166 -15.73 0.14 23.08
N ILE A 167 -15.44 1.40 23.45
CA ILE A 167 -14.45 1.73 24.48
C ILE A 167 -14.92 1.22 25.85
N GLU A 168 -16.16 1.51 26.24
CA GLU A 168 -16.72 1.10 27.53
C GLU A 168 -16.70 -0.43 27.68
N GLU A 169 -17.13 -1.16 26.66
CA GLU A 169 -17.11 -2.63 26.63
C GLU A 169 -15.69 -3.18 26.77
N LEU A 170 -14.70 -2.59 26.07
CA LEU A 170 -13.31 -3.00 26.17
C LEU A 170 -12.69 -2.67 27.53
N GLU A 171 -13.02 -1.51 28.11
CA GLU A 171 -12.56 -1.10 29.44
C GLU A 171 -13.15 -2.02 30.52
N GLU A 172 -14.44 -2.38 30.43
CA GLU A 172 -15.08 -3.31 31.35
C GLU A 172 -14.49 -4.72 31.24
N LEU A 173 -14.26 -5.20 30.02
CA LEU A 173 -13.62 -6.50 29.78
C LEU A 173 -12.19 -6.52 30.35
N MET A 174 -11.43 -5.44 30.17
CA MET A 174 -10.10 -5.34 30.77
C MET A 174 -10.18 -5.26 32.30
N ARG A 175 -11.11 -4.49 32.85
CA ARG A 175 -11.28 -4.34 34.30
C ARG A 175 -11.62 -5.66 34.96
N THR A 176 -12.55 -6.43 34.38
CA THR A 176 -12.94 -7.76 34.88
C THR A 176 -11.76 -8.74 34.81
N LEU A 177 -11.00 -8.74 33.71
CA LEU A 177 -9.82 -9.58 33.54
C LEU A 177 -8.71 -9.26 34.57
N LEU A 178 -8.47 -7.97 34.86
CA LEU A 178 -7.47 -7.56 35.85
C LEU A 178 -7.92 -7.75 37.30
N SER A 179 -9.23 -7.72 37.60
CA SER A 179 -9.75 -7.97 38.95
C SER A 179 -9.93 -9.45 39.30
N GLY A 180 -9.81 -10.34 38.30
CA GLY A 180 -10.04 -11.78 38.43
C GLY A 180 -8.77 -12.64 38.52
N SER A 181 -7.57 -12.03 38.59
CA SER A 181 -6.29 -12.68 38.92
C SER A 181 -5.84 -12.33 40.32
#